data_AF-A0AAD2H8F1-F1
#
_entry.id   AF-A0AAD2H8F1-F1
#
_cell.length_a   1.000
_cell.length_b   1.000
_cell.length_c   1.000
_cell.angle_alpha   90.00
_cell.angle_beta   90.00
_cell.angle_gamma   90.00
#
_symmetry.space_group_name_H-M   'P 1'
#
loop_
_entity.id
_entity.type
_entity.pdbx_description
1 polymer ?
#
loop_
_entity_poly.entity_id
_entity_poly.type
_entity_poly.pdbx_seq_one_letter_code
_entity_poly.pdbx_strand_id
1 'polypeptide(L)'
;MIVLDTGNAEKKAVDTPLSALGRRHSPSSDTSSPPSTSASSPAVPAQPWPLVVHEPFEALAADPDLPLCAPYNKLLYYLFPADINFLVAPGPYPPLPNTETDAISAPFVFTVFYKTHPVLLLHVHPAHGLRWASARMSADALCRRRLNDLAPDCRLPKLYALSTFGTKLRFYAATKVVTAVPTSPTGISSAVISSRVARTISCPAVQIDPPLPPPVAGSDVAPPSRWNCDVLEEAGANLLKQSVAEIIARIYLTDAYSTIDVKNKCAD
;
A
#
# COMPACT_ATOMS: atom_id res chain seq x y z
N MET A 1 -22.27 14.28 -23.21
CA MET A 1 -22.15 15.65 -22.66
C MET A 1 -23.31 15.83 -21.71
N ILE A 2 -23.09 15.53 -20.42
CA ILE A 2 -24.13 15.55 -19.39
C ILE A 2 -23.76 16.69 -18.44
N VAL A 3 -24.62 17.70 -18.40
CA VAL A 3 -24.53 18.85 -17.51
C VAL A 3 -25.09 18.41 -16.16
N LEU A 4 -24.26 18.45 -15.11
CA LEU A 4 -24.72 18.26 -13.74
C LEU A 4 -24.89 19.63 -13.09
N ASP A 5 -26.14 19.92 -12.78
CA ASP A 5 -26.63 21.08 -12.05
C ASP A 5 -26.16 21.01 -10.58
N THR A 6 -25.55 22.09 -10.09
CA THR A 6 -25.04 22.17 -8.71
C THR A 6 -26.00 23.00 -7.87
N GLY A 7 -26.93 22.29 -7.24
CA GLY A 7 -27.89 22.84 -6.29
C GLY A 7 -27.23 23.34 -5.00
N ASN A 8 -27.40 24.63 -4.80
CA ASN A 8 -27.01 25.47 -3.67
C ASN A 8 -27.58 24.96 -2.33
N ALA A 9 -26.73 24.79 -1.30
CA ALA A 9 -27.16 24.49 0.07
C ALA A 9 -26.76 25.62 1.03
N GLU A 10 -27.81 26.24 1.60
CA GLU A 10 -27.80 27.33 2.57
C GLU A 10 -26.93 27.07 3.81
N LYS A 11 -26.11 28.06 4.15
CA LYS A 11 -25.41 28.17 5.43
C LYS A 11 -26.38 28.61 6.51
N LYS A 12 -26.59 27.78 7.55
CA LYS A 12 -27.15 28.22 8.83
C LYS A 12 -26.00 28.52 9.79
N ALA A 13 -25.82 29.81 10.10
CA ALA A 13 -24.94 30.27 11.16
C ALA A 13 -25.57 29.96 12.52
N VAL A 14 -24.78 29.37 13.44
CA VAL A 14 -25.12 29.18 14.84
C VAL A 14 -24.20 30.08 15.65
N ASP A 15 -24.79 31.12 16.23
CA ASP A 15 -24.15 32.02 17.19
C ASP A 15 -23.78 31.26 18.47
N THR A 16 -22.51 31.33 18.88
CA THR A 16 -22.04 30.87 20.20
C THR A 16 -21.61 32.09 21.03
N PRO A 17 -22.17 32.30 22.23
CA PRO A 17 -21.86 33.47 23.05
C PRO A 17 -20.51 33.35 23.78
N LEU A 18 -19.75 34.45 23.69
CA LEU A 18 -18.50 34.74 24.39
C LEU A 18 -18.78 34.98 25.89
N SER A 19 -18.16 34.21 26.76
CA SER A 19 -18.08 34.41 28.22
C SER A 19 -16.90 33.55 28.71
N ALA A 20 -16.00 33.93 29.62
CA ALA A 20 -15.85 35.10 30.47
C ALA A 20 -14.38 35.16 30.95
N LEU A 21 -13.97 36.36 31.38
CA LEU A 21 -12.69 36.69 32.02
C LEU A 21 -12.49 36.02 33.39
N GLY A 22 -11.23 35.71 33.71
CA GLY A 22 -10.69 35.49 35.05
C GLY A 22 -9.51 34.53 34.99
N ARG A 23 -8.35 34.69 35.64
CA ARG A 23 -7.96 35.52 36.77
C ARG A 23 -6.41 35.53 36.78
N ARG A 24 -5.81 36.70 37.02
CA ARG A 24 -4.35 36.86 37.19
C ARG A 24 -3.91 36.30 38.54
N HIS A 25 -2.83 35.52 38.56
CA HIS A 25 -1.99 35.35 39.75
C HIS A 25 -0.52 35.52 39.35
N SER A 26 0.14 36.45 40.03
CA SER A 26 1.57 36.77 39.93
C SER A 26 2.42 35.79 40.77
N PRO A 27 3.73 35.69 40.49
CA PRO A 27 4.57 34.57 40.92
C PRO A 27 5.30 34.85 42.24
N SER A 28 5.50 33.79 43.03
CA SER A 28 6.43 33.76 44.17
C SER A 28 7.76 33.18 43.72
N SER A 29 8.80 33.97 43.93
CA SER A 29 10.21 33.65 43.69
C SER A 29 10.74 32.74 44.79
N ASP A 30 11.11 31.51 44.45
CA ASP A 30 12.00 30.70 45.30
C ASP A 30 13.15 30.17 44.45
N THR A 31 14.29 30.83 44.63
CA THR A 31 15.58 30.49 44.03
C THR A 31 16.26 29.44 44.89
N SER A 32 16.18 28.18 44.50
CA SER A 32 17.03 27.11 45.01
C SER A 32 17.74 26.43 43.84
N SER A 33 19.05 26.65 43.76
CA SER A 33 19.92 26.10 42.72
C SER A 33 20.05 24.57 42.87
N PRO A 34 19.71 23.77 41.84
CA PRO A 34 19.97 22.35 41.87
C PRO A 34 21.41 22.02 41.43
N PRO A 35 21.95 20.87 41.88
CA PRO A 35 23.28 20.40 41.52
C PRO A 35 23.35 20.07 40.02
N SER A 36 24.32 20.67 39.35
CA SER A 36 24.70 20.43 37.95
C SER A 36 25.16 18.98 37.77
N THR A 37 24.19 18.10 37.56
CA THR A 37 24.39 16.75 37.07
C THR A 37 24.42 16.85 35.56
N SER A 38 25.60 16.61 34.96
CA SER A 38 25.81 16.50 33.53
C SER A 38 25.07 15.28 32.99
N ALA A 39 23.75 15.40 32.85
CA ALA A 39 22.89 14.41 32.24
C ALA A 39 23.18 14.41 30.73
N SER A 40 23.81 13.35 30.25
CA SER A 40 23.87 12.98 28.84
C SER A 40 22.47 13.14 28.24
N SER A 41 22.29 14.12 27.35
CA SER A 41 21.02 14.32 26.64
C SER A 41 20.62 13.00 26.00
N PRO A 42 19.42 12.46 26.29
CA PRO A 42 18.97 11.23 25.64
C PRO A 42 18.97 11.48 24.14
N ALA A 43 19.75 10.70 23.40
CA ALA A 43 19.81 10.79 21.95
C ALA A 43 18.38 10.64 21.42
N VAL A 44 17.85 11.70 20.79
CA VAL A 44 16.55 11.65 20.14
C VAL A 44 16.61 10.52 19.12
N PRO A 45 15.72 9.51 19.22
CA PRO A 45 15.74 8.41 18.28
C PRO A 45 15.59 8.98 16.87
N ALA A 46 16.49 8.59 15.97
CA ALA A 46 16.47 9.08 14.61
C ALA A 46 15.13 8.74 13.96
N GLN A 47 14.37 9.75 13.55
CA GLN A 47 13.11 9.52 12.84
C GLN A 47 13.38 8.71 11.57
N PRO A 48 12.59 7.67 11.27
CA PRO A 48 12.85 6.79 10.13
C PRO A 48 12.54 7.45 8.79
N TRP A 49 11.83 8.58 8.80
CA TRP A 49 11.45 9.36 7.62
C TRP A 49 11.96 10.79 7.71
N PRO A 50 12.28 11.42 6.56
CA PRO A 50 12.47 12.87 6.53
C PRO A 50 11.22 13.63 6.97
N LEU A 51 11.39 14.84 7.51
CA LEU A 51 10.29 15.70 7.99
C LEU A 51 9.19 15.90 6.94
N VAL A 52 9.56 16.06 5.66
CA VAL A 52 8.63 16.23 4.55
C VAL A 52 7.63 15.08 4.35
N VAL A 53 7.95 13.89 4.87
CA VAL A 53 7.06 12.72 4.90
C VAL A 53 6.34 12.61 6.26
N HIS A 54 7.01 12.99 7.35
CA HIS A 54 6.48 12.86 8.71
C HIS A 54 5.38 13.88 9.04
N GLU A 55 5.58 15.16 8.70
CA GLU A 55 4.67 16.27 9.03
C GLU A 55 3.22 16.03 8.57
N PRO A 56 2.93 15.51 7.35
CA PRO A 56 1.56 15.20 6.96
C PRO A 56 0.88 14.16 7.85
N PHE A 57 1.62 13.17 8.37
CA PHE A 57 1.05 12.18 9.28
C PHE A 57 0.80 12.76 10.67
N GLU A 58 1.65 13.68 11.14
CA GLU A 58 1.40 14.43 12.39
C GLU A 58 0.18 15.34 12.27
N ALA A 59 0.02 16.02 11.14
CA ALA A 59 -1.15 16.85 10.88
C ALA A 59 -2.44 16.01 10.91
N LEU A 60 -2.41 14.80 10.34
CA LEU A 60 -3.53 13.86 10.41
C LEU A 60 -3.81 13.35 11.84
N ALA A 61 -2.77 13.21 12.68
CA ALA A 61 -2.96 12.86 14.10
C ALA A 61 -3.59 14.01 14.90
N ALA A 62 -3.30 15.27 14.51
CA ALA A 62 -3.91 16.45 15.10
C ALA A 62 -5.34 16.68 14.61
N ASP A 63 -5.63 16.37 13.35
CA ASP A 63 -6.95 16.51 12.72
C ASP A 63 -7.33 15.22 11.97
N PRO A 64 -8.12 14.33 12.61
CA PRO A 64 -8.53 13.06 12.01
C PRO A 64 -9.53 13.21 10.86
N ASP A 65 -10.08 14.41 10.64
CA ASP A 65 -10.98 14.69 9.51
C ASP A 65 -10.20 14.96 8.21
N LEU A 66 -8.87 15.14 8.30
CA LEU A 66 -8.03 15.24 7.11
C LEU A 66 -8.04 13.93 6.31
N PRO A 67 -8.01 14.03 4.97
CA PRO A 67 -8.04 12.85 4.12
C PRO A 67 -6.75 12.03 4.29
N LEU A 68 -6.87 10.80 4.79
CA LEU A 68 -5.75 9.88 4.99
C LEU A 68 -4.93 9.60 3.71
N CYS A 69 -5.50 9.84 2.52
CA CYS A 69 -4.78 9.66 1.28
C CYS A 69 -3.64 10.67 1.09
N ALA A 70 -3.71 11.88 1.67
CA ALA A 70 -2.70 12.91 1.44
C ALA A 70 -1.30 12.54 1.99
N PRO A 71 -1.15 12.08 3.25
CA PRO A 71 0.15 11.62 3.77
C PRO A 71 0.73 10.44 2.98
N TYR A 72 -0.12 9.47 2.60
CA TYR A 72 0.31 8.32 1.81
C TYR A 72 0.74 8.70 0.39
N ASN A 73 0.06 9.66 -0.24
CA ASN A 73 0.48 10.19 -1.53
C ASN A 73 1.91 10.76 -1.45
N LYS A 74 2.19 11.55 -0.41
CA LYS A 74 3.52 12.14 -0.18
C LYS A 74 4.59 11.07 0.05
N LEU A 75 4.28 10.06 0.88
CA LEU A 75 5.16 8.92 1.14
C LEU A 75 5.47 8.12 -0.15
N LEU A 76 4.46 7.87 -0.99
CA LEU A 76 4.65 7.14 -2.24
C LEU A 76 5.50 7.91 -3.24
N TYR A 77 5.32 9.22 -3.39
CA TYR A 77 6.19 10.04 -4.24
C TYR A 77 7.64 10.11 -3.74
N TYR A 78 7.85 10.00 -2.42
CA TYR A 78 9.19 9.88 -1.85
C TYR A 78 9.84 8.53 -2.17
N LEU A 79 9.07 7.43 -2.08
CA LEU A 79 9.56 6.07 -2.32
C LEU A 79 9.70 5.71 -3.80
N PHE A 80 8.88 6.31 -4.67
CA PHE A 80 8.86 6.10 -6.11
C PHE A 80 9.02 7.44 -6.84
N PRO A 81 10.26 7.92 -6.97
CA PRO A 81 10.57 9.14 -7.70
C PRO A 81 10.07 9.10 -9.15
N ALA A 82 9.49 10.21 -9.61
CA ALA A 82 8.86 10.31 -10.93
C ALA A 82 9.86 10.28 -12.11
N ASP A 83 11.15 10.49 -11.84
CA ASP A 83 12.24 10.43 -12.81
C ASP A 83 12.56 9.00 -13.28
N ILE A 84 12.13 7.97 -12.55
CA ILE A 84 12.46 6.56 -12.82
C ILE A 84 11.30 5.80 -13.49
N ASN A 85 10.50 6.48 -14.32
CA ASN A 85 9.34 5.90 -15.04
C ASN A 85 8.27 5.24 -14.14
N PHE A 86 8.23 5.63 -12.86
CA PHE A 86 7.14 5.26 -11.98
C PHE A 86 5.98 6.24 -12.14
N LEU A 87 4.76 5.70 -12.11
CA LEU A 87 3.54 6.48 -12.02
C LEU A 87 2.78 6.04 -10.78
N VAL A 88 2.57 6.97 -9.85
CA VAL A 88 1.66 6.79 -8.72
C VAL A 88 0.28 7.28 -9.15
N ALA A 89 -0.66 6.36 -9.36
CA ALA A 89 -2.02 6.67 -9.73
C ALA A 89 -2.94 6.57 -8.50
N PRO A 90 -3.40 7.70 -7.94
CA PRO A 90 -4.52 7.69 -7.01
C PRO A 90 -5.79 7.32 -7.79
N GLY A 91 -6.59 6.41 -7.24
CA GLY A 91 -7.85 6.03 -7.86
C GLY A 91 -8.91 5.69 -6.81
N PRO A 92 -10.15 6.16 -7.00
CA PRO A 92 -11.26 5.55 -6.28
C PRO A 92 -11.31 4.07 -6.65
N TYR A 93 -11.61 3.22 -5.68
CA TYR A 93 -11.85 1.81 -5.95
C TYR A 93 -13.04 1.71 -6.93
N PRO A 94 -12.86 1.24 -8.20
CA PRO A 94 -14.01 1.07 -9.07
C PRO A 94 -14.95 0.07 -8.38
N PRO A 95 -16.24 0.41 -8.20
CA PRO A 95 -17.17 -0.47 -7.52
C PRO A 95 -17.14 -1.81 -8.24
N LEU A 96 -16.73 -2.85 -7.52
CA LEU A 96 -16.71 -4.19 -8.09
C LEU A 96 -18.16 -4.54 -8.47
N PRO A 97 -18.40 -5.07 -9.68
CA PRO A 97 -19.74 -5.49 -10.07
C PRO A 97 -20.26 -6.49 -9.04
N ASN A 98 -21.47 -6.24 -8.52
CA ASN A 98 -22.17 -7.07 -7.53
C ASN A 98 -21.70 -6.96 -6.08
N THR A 99 -20.94 -5.92 -5.73
CA THR A 99 -20.67 -5.60 -4.32
C THR A 99 -21.51 -4.39 -3.96
N GLU A 100 -22.69 -4.61 -3.37
CA GLU A 100 -23.42 -3.60 -2.59
C GLU A 100 -22.63 -3.27 -1.31
N THR A 101 -21.35 -2.93 -1.47
CA THR A 101 -20.59 -2.39 -0.36
C THR A 101 -21.09 -0.98 -0.19
N ASP A 102 -21.57 -0.64 0.99
CA ASP A 102 -21.88 0.74 1.36
C ASP A 102 -20.74 1.63 0.85
N ALA A 103 -21.04 2.52 -0.09
CA ALA A 103 -20.06 3.39 -0.75
C ALA A 103 -19.23 4.22 0.27
N ILE A 104 -19.74 4.32 1.49
CA ILE A 104 -19.18 5.01 2.65
C ILE A 104 -17.85 4.36 3.13
N SER A 105 -17.61 3.07 2.85
CA SER A 105 -16.43 2.33 3.35
C SER A 105 -15.46 1.88 2.25
N ALA A 106 -15.62 2.38 1.02
CA ALA A 106 -14.69 2.04 -0.05
C ALA A 106 -13.29 2.59 0.28
N PRO A 107 -12.23 1.75 0.31
CA PRO A 107 -10.89 2.24 0.57
C PRO A 107 -10.40 3.11 -0.57
N PHE A 108 -9.54 4.07 -0.22
CA PHE A 108 -8.77 4.79 -1.22
C PHE A 108 -7.64 3.88 -1.71
N VAL A 109 -7.40 3.81 -3.03
CA VAL A 109 -6.34 2.98 -3.59
C VAL A 109 -5.30 3.83 -4.30
N PHE A 110 -4.04 3.52 -4.04
CA PHE A 110 -2.93 3.92 -4.89
C PHE A 110 -2.42 2.70 -5.65
N THR A 111 -2.24 2.86 -6.96
CA THR A 111 -1.53 1.87 -7.77
C THR A 111 -0.26 2.50 -8.29
N VAL A 112 0.88 1.87 -7.99
CA VAL A 112 2.16 2.25 -8.56
C VAL A 112 2.39 1.41 -9.80
N PHE A 113 2.60 2.09 -10.92
CA PHE A 113 2.91 1.50 -12.21
C PHE A 113 4.38 1.73 -12.55
N TYR A 114 4.99 0.76 -13.23
CA TYR A 114 6.24 0.93 -13.96
C TYR A 114 5.97 0.76 -15.45
N LYS A 115 6.26 1.80 -16.25
CA LYS A 115 5.91 1.93 -17.68
C LYS A 115 4.39 1.90 -17.93
N THR A 116 3.75 0.75 -17.75
CA THR A 116 2.30 0.54 -17.87
C THR A 116 1.79 -0.63 -17.00
N HIS A 117 2.65 -1.22 -16.17
CA HIS A 117 2.35 -2.45 -15.44
C HIS A 117 2.34 -2.21 -13.93
N PRO A 118 1.34 -2.73 -13.19
CA PRO A 118 1.26 -2.54 -11.76
C PRO A 118 2.42 -3.26 -11.06
N VAL A 119 3.05 -2.59 -10.09
CA VAL A 119 4.15 -3.15 -9.28
C VAL A 119 3.86 -3.11 -7.78
N LEU A 120 3.04 -2.15 -7.33
CA LEU A 120 2.59 -2.04 -5.94
C LEU A 120 1.15 -1.52 -5.87
N LEU A 121 0.37 -2.11 -4.98
CA LEU A 121 -0.96 -1.63 -4.59
C LEU A 121 -0.93 -1.16 -3.14
N LEU A 122 -1.60 -0.06 -2.83
CA LEU A 122 -1.79 0.41 -1.45
C LEU A 122 -3.26 0.75 -1.24
N HIS A 123 -3.91 -0.01 -0.36
CA HIS A 123 -5.28 0.22 0.09
C HIS A 123 -5.24 0.97 1.43
N VAL A 124 -5.82 2.17 1.47
CA VAL A 124 -5.86 3.01 2.66
C VAL A 124 -7.26 2.98 3.25
N HIS A 125 -7.38 2.48 4.49
CA HIS A 125 -8.61 2.45 5.27
C HIS A 125 -8.53 3.42 6.46
N PRO A 126 -9.68 3.97 6.93
CA PRO A 126 -9.72 4.78 8.14
C PRO A 126 -9.22 4.01 9.38
N ALA A 127 -8.48 4.68 10.27
CA ALA A 127 -7.87 4.05 11.45
C ALA A 127 -8.87 3.32 12.36
N HIS A 128 -10.06 3.92 12.55
CA HIS A 128 -11.11 3.35 13.39
C HIS A 128 -11.65 2.02 12.84
N GLY A 129 -11.42 1.71 11.56
CA GLY A 129 -11.77 0.43 10.94
C GLY A 129 -11.06 -0.76 11.58
N LEU A 130 -9.86 -0.53 12.13
CA LEU A 130 -9.04 -1.58 12.72
C LEU A 130 -9.71 -2.28 13.89
N ARG A 131 -10.66 -1.64 14.58
CA ARG A 131 -11.38 -2.24 15.73
C ARG A 131 -12.42 -3.29 15.31
N TRP A 132 -12.90 -3.25 14.06
CA TRP A 132 -13.97 -4.13 13.60
C TRP A 132 -13.42 -5.33 12.83
N ALA A 133 -13.75 -6.54 13.29
CA ALA A 133 -13.31 -7.78 12.63
C ALA A 133 -13.82 -7.88 11.19
N SER A 134 -15.06 -7.41 10.92
CA SER A 134 -15.62 -7.35 9.58
C SER A 134 -14.79 -6.47 8.65
N ALA A 135 -14.41 -5.26 9.08
CA ALA A 135 -13.59 -4.35 8.28
C ALA A 135 -12.20 -4.94 7.98
N ARG A 136 -11.54 -5.58 8.95
CA ARG A 136 -10.26 -6.27 8.75
C ARG A 136 -10.40 -7.44 7.77
N MET A 137 -11.43 -8.25 7.91
CA MET A 137 -11.71 -9.37 7.02
C MET A 137 -11.98 -8.90 5.58
N SER A 138 -12.80 -7.85 5.42
CA SER A 138 -13.06 -7.24 4.12
C SER A 138 -11.80 -6.66 3.50
N ALA A 139 -10.95 -5.97 4.27
CA ALA A 139 -9.67 -5.42 3.80
C ALA A 139 -8.71 -6.53 3.31
N ASP A 140 -8.57 -7.62 4.08
CA ASP A 140 -7.75 -8.78 3.70
C ASP A 140 -8.25 -9.43 2.41
N ALA A 141 -9.56 -9.71 2.33
CA ALA A 141 -10.19 -10.29 1.15
C ALA A 141 -10.02 -9.39 -0.09
N LEU A 142 -10.14 -8.08 0.09
CA LEU A 142 -10.01 -7.09 -0.98
C LEU A 142 -8.60 -7.05 -1.57
N CYS A 143 -7.57 -7.01 -0.70
CA CYS A 143 -6.18 -7.01 -1.14
C CYS A 143 -5.82 -8.31 -1.88
N ARG A 144 -6.24 -9.46 -1.36
CA ARG A 144 -6.00 -10.77 -2.01
C ARG A 144 -6.68 -10.87 -3.37
N ARG A 145 -7.94 -10.43 -3.46
CA ARG A 145 -8.68 -10.39 -4.73
C ARG A 145 -7.97 -9.51 -5.74
N ARG A 146 -7.60 -8.28 -5.37
CA ARG A 146 -6.88 -7.36 -6.27
C ARG A 146 -5.52 -7.86 -6.70
N LEU A 147 -4.78 -8.50 -5.80
CA LEU A 147 -3.52 -9.16 -6.15
C LEU A 147 -3.73 -10.24 -7.21
N ASN A 148 -4.75 -11.09 -7.07
CA ASN A 148 -5.08 -12.09 -8.08
C ASN A 148 -5.50 -11.47 -9.42
N ASP A 149 -6.34 -10.43 -9.40
CA ASP A 149 -6.84 -9.77 -10.61
C ASP A 149 -5.70 -9.11 -11.40
N LEU A 150 -4.75 -8.47 -10.71
CA LEU A 150 -3.67 -7.68 -11.33
C LEU A 150 -2.34 -8.45 -11.49
N ALA A 151 -2.21 -9.62 -10.86
CA ALA A 151 -1.00 -10.45 -11.00
C ALA A 151 -0.68 -10.79 -12.46
N PRO A 152 -1.62 -11.18 -13.34
CA PRO A 152 -1.33 -11.43 -14.75
C PRO A 152 -0.65 -10.24 -15.44
N ASP A 153 -1.09 -9.02 -15.13
CA ASP A 153 -0.60 -7.78 -15.76
C ASP A 153 0.74 -7.28 -15.19
N CYS A 154 1.18 -7.77 -14.02
CA CYS A 154 2.47 -7.40 -13.46
C CYS A 154 3.63 -7.98 -14.29
N ARG A 155 4.60 -7.17 -14.74
CA ARG A 155 5.79 -7.70 -15.45
C ARG A 155 6.78 -8.42 -14.55
N LEU A 156 6.76 -8.11 -13.26
CA LEU A 156 7.67 -8.70 -12.31
C LEU A 156 7.18 -10.11 -11.91
N PRO A 157 8.08 -11.01 -11.50
CA PRO A 157 7.66 -12.31 -10.97
C PRO A 157 6.84 -12.20 -9.66
N LYS A 158 6.82 -11.02 -9.03
CA LYS A 158 6.15 -10.76 -7.76
C LYS A 158 5.46 -9.39 -7.79
N LEU A 159 4.17 -9.36 -7.47
CA LEU A 159 3.37 -8.15 -7.29
C LEU A 159 3.14 -7.92 -5.80
N TYR A 160 3.30 -6.67 -5.34
CA TYR A 160 3.13 -6.33 -3.92
C TYR A 160 1.81 -5.62 -3.68
N ALA A 161 1.22 -5.84 -2.51
CA ALA A 161 0.12 -5.03 -2.01
C ALA A 161 0.26 -4.73 -0.52
N LEU A 162 -0.28 -3.59 -0.13
CA LEU A 162 -0.34 -3.10 1.23
C LEU A 162 -1.80 -2.79 1.58
N SER A 163 -2.23 -3.18 2.77
CA SER A 163 -3.48 -2.72 3.38
C SER A 163 -3.17 -1.92 4.62
N THR A 164 -3.77 -0.75 4.78
CA THR A 164 -3.53 0.10 5.96
C THR A 164 -4.81 0.43 6.69
N PHE A 165 -4.74 0.52 8.02
CA PHE A 165 -5.75 1.17 8.85
C PHE A 165 -5.06 2.31 9.60
N GLY A 166 -5.29 3.56 9.17
CA GLY A 166 -4.45 4.66 9.65
C GLY A 166 -3.00 4.44 9.23
N THR A 167 -2.08 4.46 10.19
CA THR A 167 -0.64 4.22 9.99
C THR A 167 -0.25 2.74 10.06
N LYS A 168 -1.14 1.87 10.56
CA LYS A 168 -0.87 0.43 10.71
C LYS A 168 -0.99 -0.29 9.37
N LEU A 169 0.03 -1.06 9.00
CA LEU A 169 0.22 -1.72 7.71
C LEU A 169 0.08 -3.24 7.82
N ARG A 170 -0.40 -3.85 6.73
CA ARG A 170 -0.26 -5.27 6.43
C ARG A 170 0.29 -5.46 5.03
N PHE A 171 1.26 -6.35 4.91
CA PHE A 171 1.95 -6.68 3.65
C PHE A 171 1.37 -7.94 3.02
N TYR A 172 1.25 -7.89 1.70
CA TYR A 172 0.84 -8.99 0.85
C TYR A 172 1.76 -9.06 -0.37
N ALA A 173 1.95 -10.25 -0.90
CA ALA A 173 2.63 -10.44 -2.18
C ALA A 173 1.96 -11.56 -2.97
N ALA A 174 1.93 -11.42 -4.28
CA ALA A 174 1.53 -12.45 -5.22
C ALA A 174 2.73 -12.83 -6.09
N THR A 175 3.15 -14.09 -6.03
CA THR A 175 4.27 -14.61 -6.82
C THR A 175 3.73 -15.43 -7.99
N LYS A 176 4.25 -15.15 -9.19
CA LYS A 176 3.98 -15.94 -10.40
C LYS A 176 4.76 -17.24 -10.31
N VAL A 177 4.06 -18.36 -10.22
CA VAL A 177 4.69 -19.67 -10.32
C VAL A 177 4.97 -19.93 -11.79
N VAL A 178 6.23 -19.78 -12.19
CA VAL A 178 6.67 -20.26 -13.50
C VAL A 178 6.79 -21.77 -13.38
N THR A 179 5.71 -22.47 -13.71
CA THR A 179 5.76 -23.92 -13.88
C THR A 179 6.72 -24.17 -15.03
N ALA A 180 7.96 -24.55 -14.70
CA ALA A 180 8.91 -25.01 -15.69
C ALA A 180 8.21 -26.15 -16.45
N VAL A 181 7.89 -25.91 -17.73
CA VAL A 181 7.38 -26.97 -18.59
C VAL A 181 8.43 -28.06 -18.50
N PRO A 182 8.08 -29.27 -18.00
CA PRO A 182 9.04 -30.36 -17.97
C PRO A 182 9.42 -30.58 -19.43
N THR A 183 10.62 -30.13 -19.79
CA THR A 183 11.25 -30.47 -21.07
C THR A 183 11.53 -31.96 -20.96
N SER A 184 10.51 -32.78 -21.25
CA SER A 184 10.73 -34.20 -21.42
C SER A 184 11.85 -34.33 -22.45
N PRO A 185 12.96 -35.01 -22.13
CA PRO A 185 13.97 -35.36 -23.10
C PRO A 185 13.38 -36.45 -24.00
N THR A 186 12.36 -36.13 -24.80
CA THR A 186 11.75 -37.10 -25.69
C THR A 186 12.57 -37.10 -26.97
N GLY A 187 13.32 -38.18 -27.13
CA GLY A 187 13.98 -38.56 -28.35
C GLY A 187 13.07 -38.35 -29.56
N ILE A 188 13.66 -37.75 -30.58
CA ILE A 188 13.07 -37.40 -31.85
C ILE A 188 12.48 -38.68 -32.47
N SER A 189 11.15 -38.79 -32.48
CA SER A 189 10.46 -39.68 -33.41
C SER A 189 9.68 -38.81 -34.37
N SER A 190 10.23 -38.68 -35.57
CA SER A 190 9.64 -37.97 -36.71
C SER A 190 8.32 -38.63 -37.09
N ALA A 191 7.22 -38.07 -36.61
CA ALA A 191 5.91 -38.28 -37.23
C ALA A 191 5.24 -36.92 -37.43
N VAL A 192 5.15 -36.56 -38.71
CA VAL A 192 4.45 -35.41 -39.25
C VAL A 192 2.99 -35.47 -38.83
N ILE A 193 2.60 -34.69 -37.83
CA ILE A 193 1.19 -34.44 -37.54
C ILE A 193 0.98 -32.93 -37.51
N SER A 194 0.53 -32.45 -38.67
CA SER A 194 -0.13 -31.16 -38.83
C SER A 194 -1.41 -31.18 -38.00
N SER A 195 -1.36 -30.59 -36.81
CA SER A 195 -2.56 -30.30 -36.01
C SER A 195 -2.39 -28.95 -35.36
N ARG A 196 -3.34 -28.05 -35.66
CA ARG A 196 -3.55 -26.79 -34.95
C ARG A 196 -3.92 -27.11 -33.50
N VAL A 197 -2.92 -27.36 -32.67
CA VAL A 197 -3.12 -27.41 -31.21
C VAL A 197 -3.34 -25.97 -30.76
N ALA A 198 -4.61 -25.63 -30.53
CA ALA A 198 -4.96 -24.45 -29.76
C ALA A 198 -4.19 -24.53 -28.45
N ARG A 199 -3.17 -23.68 -28.29
CA ARG A 199 -2.45 -23.55 -27.03
C ARG A 199 -3.45 -22.99 -26.03
N THR A 200 -4.07 -23.86 -25.25
CA THR A 200 -4.73 -23.47 -24.02
C THR A 200 -3.63 -22.88 -23.14
N ILE A 201 -3.51 -21.55 -23.15
CA ILE A 201 -2.59 -20.84 -22.26
C ILE A 201 -3.19 -21.01 -20.86
N SER A 202 -2.74 -22.05 -20.16
CA SER A 202 -3.06 -22.26 -18.76
C SER A 202 -2.58 -21.03 -17.99
N CYS A 203 -3.50 -20.30 -17.36
CA CYS A 203 -3.15 -19.15 -16.55
C CYS A 203 -2.14 -19.59 -15.48
N PRO A 204 -0.99 -18.90 -15.34
CA PRO A 204 -0.01 -19.27 -14.32
C PRO A 204 -0.66 -19.23 -12.94
N ALA A 205 -0.42 -20.26 -12.13
CA ALA A 205 -0.88 -20.26 -10.76
C ALA A 205 -0.25 -19.09 -9.99
N VAL A 206 -1.06 -18.35 -9.23
CA VAL A 206 -0.63 -17.24 -8.40
C VAL A 206 -0.63 -17.69 -6.94
N GLN A 207 0.53 -17.62 -6.29
CA GLN A 207 0.64 -17.86 -4.85
C GLN A 207 0.59 -16.53 -4.11
N ILE A 208 -0.36 -16.36 -3.19
CA ILE A 208 -0.46 -15.17 -2.34
C ILE A 208 0.12 -15.45 -0.95
N ASP A 209 1.05 -14.61 -0.53
CA ASP A 209 1.63 -14.59 0.81
C ASP A 209 1.06 -13.42 1.64
N PRO A 210 0.65 -13.65 2.91
CA PRO A 210 0.58 -14.97 3.56
C PRO A 210 -0.54 -15.83 2.94
N PRO A 211 -0.47 -17.17 3.01
CA PRO A 211 -1.57 -18.03 2.58
C PRO A 211 -2.85 -17.70 3.38
N LEU A 212 -4.02 -18.00 2.79
CA LEU A 212 -5.27 -17.86 3.52
C LEU A 212 -5.26 -18.89 4.66
N PRO A 213 -5.48 -18.50 5.93
CA PRO A 213 -5.67 -19.50 6.98
C PRO A 213 -6.88 -20.37 6.61
N PRO A 214 -6.89 -21.67 6.96
CA PRO A 214 -8.08 -22.49 6.79
C PRO A 214 -9.23 -21.87 7.58
N PRO A 215 -10.48 -21.92 7.07
CA PRO A 215 -11.63 -21.40 7.79
C PRO A 215 -11.85 -22.23 9.06
N VAL A 216 -11.36 -21.74 10.19
CA VAL A 216 -11.67 -22.30 11.50
C VAL A 216 -12.91 -21.59 12.01
N ALA A 217 -14.02 -22.32 12.13
CA ALA A 217 -15.29 -21.78 12.59
C ALA A 217 -15.12 -21.05 13.93
N GLY A 218 -15.56 -19.80 14.00
CA GLY A 218 -15.47 -18.96 15.20
C GLY A 218 -14.12 -18.28 15.45
N SER A 219 -13.09 -18.52 14.63
CA SER A 219 -11.84 -17.77 14.70
C SER A 219 -11.90 -16.51 13.85
N ASP A 220 -11.36 -15.41 14.37
CA ASP A 220 -11.13 -14.20 13.57
C ASP A 220 -10.09 -14.51 12.47
N VAL A 221 -10.55 -14.58 11.22
CA VAL A 221 -9.72 -14.87 10.04
C VAL A 221 -8.68 -13.76 9.82
N ALA A 222 -8.90 -12.55 10.33
CA ALA A 222 -8.05 -11.38 10.17
C ALA A 222 -7.85 -10.67 11.52
N PRO A 223 -7.11 -11.28 12.48
CA PRO A 223 -6.90 -10.71 13.80
C PRO A 223 -6.15 -9.38 13.70
N PRO A 224 -6.38 -8.44 14.64
CA PRO A 224 -5.78 -7.10 14.59
C PRO A 224 -4.24 -7.13 14.62
N SER A 225 -3.65 -8.17 15.22
CA SER A 225 -2.20 -8.42 15.21
C SER A 225 -1.60 -8.60 13.82
N ARG A 226 -2.41 -8.76 12.76
CA ARG A 226 -1.92 -8.74 11.37
C ARG A 226 -1.51 -7.35 10.90
N TRP A 227 -2.15 -6.30 11.41
CA TRP A 227 -1.79 -4.89 11.18
C TRP A 227 -0.96 -4.37 12.36
N ASN A 228 0.09 -5.09 12.73
CA ASN A 228 0.97 -4.76 13.85
C ASN A 228 2.15 -3.88 13.44
N CYS A 229 2.29 -3.56 12.17
CA CYS A 229 3.43 -2.82 11.63
C CYS A 229 3.04 -1.35 11.45
N ASP A 230 3.64 -0.42 12.20
CA ASP A 230 3.37 1.01 12.00
C ASP A 230 4.32 1.62 10.97
N VAL A 231 3.78 2.33 9.97
CA VAL A 231 4.61 2.99 8.96
C VAL A 231 5.52 4.06 9.56
N LEU A 232 5.13 4.69 10.67
CA LEU A 232 5.92 5.76 11.33
C LEU A 232 6.97 5.21 12.30
N GLU A 233 6.85 3.95 12.70
CA GLU A 233 7.87 3.27 13.50
C GLU A 233 9.02 2.77 12.61
N GLU A 234 10.22 2.68 13.18
CA GLU A 234 11.42 2.28 12.45
C GLU A 234 11.26 0.91 11.77
N ALA A 235 10.70 -0.08 12.48
CA ALA A 235 10.49 -1.42 11.96
C ALA A 235 9.58 -1.42 10.72
N GLY A 236 8.47 -0.68 10.74
CA GLY A 236 7.56 -0.64 9.60
C GLY A 236 8.07 0.21 8.45
N ALA A 237 8.78 1.29 8.74
CA ALA A 237 9.49 2.06 7.72
C ALA A 237 10.53 1.22 6.99
N ASN A 238 11.32 0.43 7.73
CA ASN A 238 12.35 -0.44 7.15
C ASN A 238 11.72 -1.56 6.31
N LEU A 239 10.63 -2.17 6.76
CA LEU A 239 9.94 -3.20 5.99
C LEU A 239 9.35 -2.65 4.69
N LEU A 240 8.80 -1.43 4.71
CA LEU A 240 8.31 -0.76 3.52
C LEU A 240 9.46 -0.42 2.55
N LYS A 241 10.55 0.18 3.05
CA LYS A 241 11.75 0.49 2.25
C LYS A 241 12.35 -0.77 1.62
N GLN A 242 12.41 -1.88 2.37
CA GLN A 242 12.90 -3.17 1.86
C GLN A 242 12.01 -3.69 0.72
N SER A 243 10.69 -3.60 0.86
CA SER A 243 9.76 -4.02 -0.20
C SER A 243 9.94 -3.18 -1.47
N VAL A 244 10.10 -1.87 -1.32
CA VAL A 244 10.37 -0.94 -2.42
C VAL A 244 11.71 -1.23 -3.09
N ALA A 245 12.77 -1.46 -2.30
CA ALA A 245 14.08 -1.83 -2.82
C ALA A 245 14.04 -3.14 -3.60
N GLU A 246 13.29 -4.14 -3.15
CA GLU A 246 13.10 -5.40 -3.88
C GLU A 246 12.39 -5.17 -5.23
N ILE A 247 11.34 -4.33 -5.26
CA ILE A 247 10.65 -3.95 -6.51
C ILE A 247 11.62 -3.29 -7.49
N ILE A 248 12.36 -2.28 -7.03
CA ILE A 248 13.31 -1.52 -7.86
C ILE A 248 14.41 -2.44 -8.40
N ALA A 249 14.99 -3.31 -7.55
CA ALA A 249 16.01 -4.26 -7.96
C ALA A 249 15.50 -5.22 -9.06
N ARG A 250 14.27 -5.74 -8.93
CA ARG A 250 13.66 -6.61 -9.94
C ARG A 250 13.40 -5.89 -11.26
N ILE A 251 13.03 -4.61 -11.21
CA ILE A 251 12.85 -3.78 -12.40
C ILE A 251 14.17 -3.64 -13.17
N TYR A 252 15.25 -3.27 -12.47
CA TYR A 252 16.57 -3.14 -13.09
C TYR A 252 17.06 -4.44 -13.73
N LEU A 253 16.87 -5.58 -13.05
CA LEU A 253 17.19 -6.88 -13.63
C LEU A 253 16.37 -7.15 -14.89
N THR A 254 15.05 -6.94 -14.84
CA THR A 254 14.14 -7.18 -15.98
C THR A 254 14.53 -6.35 -17.20
N ASP A 255 14.84 -5.07 -17.00
CA ASP A 255 15.22 -4.18 -18.09
C ASP A 255 16.62 -4.52 -18.66
N ALA A 256 17.57 -4.95 -17.83
CA ALA A 256 18.88 -5.41 -18.28
C ALA A 256 18.77 -6.63 -19.20
N TYR A 257 17.96 -7.63 -18.84
CA TYR A 257 17.75 -8.83 -19.69
C TYR A 257 17.06 -8.49 -21.02
N SER A 258 16.13 -7.54 -21.03
CA SER A 258 15.44 -7.13 -22.27
C SER A 258 16.39 -6.51 -23.30
N THR A 259 17.49 -5.90 -22.86
CA THR A 259 18.49 -5.28 -23.75
C THR A 259 19.38 -6.31 -24.44
N ILE A 260 19.62 -7.46 -23.80
CA ILE A 260 20.47 -8.53 -24.33
C ILE A 260 19.77 -9.26 -25.49
N ASP A 261 18.47 -9.53 -25.36
CA ASP A 261 17.70 -10.28 -26.37
C ASP A 261 17.61 -9.51 -27.70
N VAL A 262 17.43 -8.18 -27.64
CA VAL A 262 17.39 -7.33 -28.85
C VAL A 262 18.71 -7.35 -29.61
N LYS A 263 19.86 -7.37 -28.91
CA LYS A 263 21.18 -7.40 -29.57
C LYS A 263 21.43 -8.72 -30.29
N ASN A 264 20.99 -9.83 -29.74
CA ASN A 264 21.17 -11.15 -30.37
C ASN A 264 20.30 -11.30 -31.63
N LYS A 265 19.11 -10.69 -31.66
CA LYS A 265 18.18 -10.79 -32.80
C LYS A 265 18.60 -9.98 -34.02
N CYS A 266 19.51 -9.00 -33.88
CA CYS A 266 19.99 -8.18 -35.00
C CYS A 266 21.34 -8.65 -35.57
N ALA A 267 21.92 -9.73 -35.06
CA ALA A 267 23.23 -10.24 -35.48
C ALA A 267 23.15 -11.37 -36.54
N ASP A 268 21.93 -11.79 -36.90
CA ASP A 268 21.62 -12.77 -37.96
C ASP A 268 21.01 -12.07 -39.19
#